data_AF-A0A3C0ELK6-F1
#
_entry.id   AF-A0A3C0ELK6-F1
#
_cell.length_a   1.000
_cell.length_b   1.000
_cell.length_c   1.000
_cell.angle_alpha   90.00
_cell.angle_beta   90.00
_cell.angle_gamma   90.00
#
_symmetry.space_group_name_H-M   'P 1'
#
loop_
_entity.id
_entity.type
_entity.pdbx_description
1 polymer ?
#
loop_
_entity_poly.entity_id
_entity_poly.type
_entity_poly.pdbx_seq_one_letter_code
_entity_poly.pdbx_strand_id
1 'polypeptide(L)'
;MQNLPLNNGPLNFAGHISLEQVDQGIRPWRLNFKDLPLYHSPGLIGRASAPSGVRLNVISDTSTLTLSAAHLPYIPDMPAEETLKMDLLVDGKFHQRVTNANTVGQPFDYTFTDIPAGEHRLEVWLDVFHPLQ
;
A
#
# COMPACT_ATOMS: atom_id res chain seq x y z
N MET A 1 -2.11 -10.63 19.10
CA MET A 1 -2.27 -9.94 17.80
C MET A 1 -3.08 -8.67 18.05
N GLN A 2 -2.54 -7.49 17.72
CA GLN A 2 -3.21 -6.20 17.89
C GLN A 2 -3.49 -5.63 16.50
N ASN A 3 -4.75 -5.26 16.24
CA ASN A 3 -5.13 -4.59 15.00
C ASN A 3 -5.02 -3.08 15.19
N LEU A 4 -4.39 -2.40 14.23
CA LEU A 4 -4.28 -0.94 14.22
C LEU A 4 -5.26 -0.35 13.21
N PRO A 5 -6.01 0.71 13.56
CA PRO A 5 -6.86 1.37 12.59
C PRO A 5 -6.00 2.08 11.53
N LEU A 6 -6.38 1.94 10.26
CA LEU A 6 -5.69 2.57 9.13
C LEU A 6 -5.92 4.08 9.04
N ASN A 7 -6.91 4.62 9.76
CA ASN A 7 -7.20 6.04 9.83
C ASN A 7 -7.46 6.46 11.28
N ASN A 8 -7.13 7.70 11.64
CA ASN A 8 -7.27 8.25 12.98
C ASN A 8 -6.60 7.38 14.08
N GLY A 9 -5.45 6.77 13.75
CA GLY A 9 -4.72 5.83 14.60
C GLY A 9 -3.24 6.18 14.76
N PRO A 10 -2.44 5.27 15.34
CA PRO A 10 -0.99 5.43 15.44
C PRO A 10 -0.25 5.21 14.11
N LEU A 11 -0.95 4.73 13.08
CA LEU A 11 -0.42 4.48 11.75
C LEU A 11 -0.67 5.70 10.85
N ASN A 12 0.35 6.08 10.07
CA ASN A 12 0.29 7.22 9.17
C ASN A 12 0.66 6.85 7.73
N PHE A 13 -0.09 7.34 6.76
CA PHE A 13 0.26 7.27 5.34
C PHE A 13 1.21 8.42 4.96
N ALA A 14 2.25 8.13 4.18
CA ALA A 14 3.13 9.14 3.59
C ALA A 14 3.25 8.93 2.08
N GLY A 15 3.53 9.99 1.31
CA GLY A 15 3.68 9.92 -0.16
C GLY A 15 2.37 9.96 -0.96
N HIS A 16 1.25 10.29 -0.30
CA HIS A 16 -0.08 10.40 -0.90
C HIS A 16 -0.56 11.87 -0.93
N ILE A 17 -1.51 12.19 -1.81
CA ILE A 17 -2.22 13.48 -1.85
C ILE A 17 -3.57 13.38 -1.14
N SER A 18 -4.27 12.25 -1.30
CA SER A 18 -5.56 12.02 -0.63
C SER A 18 -5.77 10.54 -0.32
N LEU A 19 -6.63 10.26 0.67
CA LEU A 19 -7.02 8.91 1.07
C LEU A 19 -8.52 8.74 0.82
N GLU A 20 -8.87 7.71 0.06
CA GLU A 20 -10.26 7.32 -0.20
C GLU A 20 -10.61 6.10 0.64
N GLN A 21 -11.66 6.21 1.46
CA GLN A 21 -12.25 5.05 2.12
C GLN A 21 -13.06 4.26 1.10
N VAL A 22 -12.74 2.99 0.94
CA VAL A 22 -13.47 2.03 0.09
C VAL A 22 -13.89 0.82 0.92
N ASP A 23 -14.78 -0.01 0.39
CA ASP A 23 -15.32 -1.17 1.13
C ASP A 23 -14.22 -2.13 1.60
N GLN A 24 -13.14 -2.27 0.83
CA GLN A 24 -12.02 -3.17 1.13
C GLN A 24 -10.88 -2.53 1.93
N GLY A 25 -10.99 -1.27 2.35
CA GLY A 25 -9.96 -0.57 3.12
C GLY A 25 -9.73 0.87 2.68
N ILE A 26 -8.47 1.29 2.66
CA ILE A 26 -8.09 2.66 2.26
C ILE A 26 -7.27 2.61 0.99
N ARG A 27 -7.71 3.37 -0.01
CA ARG A 27 -6.96 3.60 -1.24
C ARG A 27 -6.19 4.93 -1.12
N PRO A 28 -4.84 4.90 -1.08
CA PRO A 28 -4.06 6.11 -1.21
C PRO A 28 -4.01 6.56 -2.68
N TRP A 29 -4.17 7.86 -2.89
CA TRP A 29 -4.13 8.49 -4.21
C TRP A 29 -2.95 9.44 -4.31
N ARG A 30 -2.32 9.51 -5.49
CA ARG A 30 -1.35 10.56 -5.85
C ARG A 30 -1.98 11.73 -6.59
N LEU A 31 -3.31 11.82 -6.53
CA LEU A 31 -4.15 12.95 -6.91
C LEU A 31 -5.14 13.21 -5.77
N ASN A 32 -5.87 14.32 -5.83
CA ASN A 32 -7.07 14.48 -5.03
C ASN A 32 -8.20 13.66 -5.67
N PHE A 33 -8.68 12.61 -5.00
CA PHE A 33 -9.69 11.70 -5.58
C PHE A 33 -11.04 12.39 -5.87
N LYS A 34 -11.31 13.52 -5.21
CA LYS A 34 -12.50 14.33 -5.48
C LYS A 34 -12.43 15.08 -6.81
N ASP A 35 -11.22 15.27 -7.32
CA ASP A 35 -10.96 16.00 -8.56
C ASP A 35 -10.77 15.06 -9.76
N LEU A 36 -10.94 13.73 -9.58
CA LEU A 36 -10.81 12.76 -10.68
C LEU A 36 -11.57 13.12 -11.96
N PRO A 37 -12.82 13.65 -11.90
CA PRO A 37 -13.54 14.07 -13.10
C PRO A 37 -12.87 15.19 -13.92
N LEU A 38 -11.93 15.96 -13.33
CA LEU A 38 -11.16 16.98 -14.01
C LEU A 38 -10.04 16.40 -14.88
N TYR A 39 -9.68 15.12 -14.67
CA TYR A 39 -8.65 14.43 -15.44
C TYR A 39 -9.30 13.62 -16.56
N HIS A 40 -9.21 14.11 -17.79
CA HIS A 40 -9.90 13.50 -18.93
C HIS A 40 -9.24 12.22 -19.48
N SER A 41 -8.10 11.79 -18.94
CA SER A 41 -7.38 10.59 -19.37
C SER A 41 -7.53 9.46 -18.35
N PRO A 42 -8.28 8.39 -18.66
CA PRO A 42 -8.41 7.22 -17.79
C PRO A 42 -7.06 6.57 -17.47
N GLY A 43 -6.13 6.56 -18.42
CA GLY A 43 -4.78 6.03 -18.23
C GLY A 43 -3.96 6.86 -17.22
N LEU A 44 -4.14 8.18 -17.20
CA LEU A 44 -3.52 9.04 -16.18
C LEU A 44 -4.08 8.74 -14.80
N ILE A 45 -5.41 8.62 -14.68
CA ILE A 45 -6.04 8.32 -13.39
C ILE A 45 -5.59 6.95 -12.87
N GLY A 46 -5.57 5.92 -13.73
CA GLY A 46 -5.10 4.58 -13.35
C GLY A 46 -3.62 4.55 -12.92
N ARG A 47 -2.76 5.35 -13.56
CA ARG A 47 -1.36 5.49 -13.10
C ARG A 47 -1.29 6.23 -11.77
N ALA A 48 -2.14 7.23 -11.55
CA ALA A 48 -2.17 8.00 -10.32
C ALA A 48 -2.81 7.28 -9.12
N SER A 49 -3.63 6.26 -9.37
CA SER A 49 -4.14 5.35 -8.33
C SER A 49 -3.09 4.35 -7.85
N ALA A 50 -2.02 4.12 -8.63
CA ALA A 50 -0.92 3.27 -8.19
C ALA A 50 -0.16 3.92 -7.02
N PRO A 51 0.09 3.22 -5.91
CA PRO A 51 0.69 3.79 -4.70
C PRO A 51 2.22 3.91 -4.76
N SER A 52 2.76 4.23 -5.94
CA SER A 52 4.20 4.42 -6.14
C SER A 52 4.75 5.52 -5.23
N GLY A 53 5.69 5.16 -4.36
CA GLY A 53 6.27 6.06 -3.36
C GLY A 53 5.40 6.31 -2.12
N VAL A 54 4.25 5.63 -2.00
CA VAL A 54 3.41 5.65 -0.81
C VAL A 54 3.92 4.62 0.20
N ARG A 55 3.88 4.97 1.48
CA ARG A 55 4.23 4.06 2.58
C ARG A 55 3.36 4.24 3.81
N LEU A 56 3.25 3.20 4.60
CA LEU A 56 2.68 3.21 5.95
C LEU A 56 3.80 3.33 6.98
N ASN A 57 3.63 4.20 7.96
CA ASN A 57 4.59 4.39 9.05
C ASN A 57 3.91 4.09 10.38
N VAL A 58 4.60 3.35 11.26
CA VAL A 58 4.19 3.11 12.64
C VAL A 58 5.43 2.94 13.53
N ILE A 59 5.35 3.40 14.78
CA ILE A 59 6.34 3.11 15.82
C ILE A 59 5.85 1.88 16.60
N SER A 60 6.67 0.84 16.70
CA SER A 60 6.30 -0.40 17.38
C SER A 60 7.54 -1.19 17.80
N ASP A 61 7.38 -2.03 18.83
CA ASP A 61 8.35 -3.02 19.30
C ASP A 61 7.99 -4.46 18.89
N THR A 62 7.08 -4.61 17.93
CA THR A 62 6.63 -5.93 17.46
C THR A 62 7.75 -6.68 16.73
N SER A 63 7.76 -8.01 16.87
CA SER A 63 8.60 -8.90 16.07
C SER A 63 7.98 -9.28 14.72
N THR A 64 6.70 -8.97 14.51
CA THR A 64 5.93 -9.37 13.32
C THR A 64 4.92 -8.29 12.96
N LEU A 65 4.81 -7.98 11.67
CA LEU A 65 3.83 -7.04 11.12
C LEU A 65 3.12 -7.69 9.94
N THR A 66 1.79 -7.70 9.96
CA THR A 66 0.98 -8.19 8.84
C THR A 66 0.16 -7.03 8.27
N LEU A 67 0.22 -6.85 6.95
CA LEU A 67 -0.62 -5.93 6.21
C LEU A 67 -1.49 -6.71 5.22
N SER A 68 -2.80 -6.61 5.35
CA SER A 68 -3.74 -7.13 4.35
C SER A 68 -3.99 -6.08 3.28
N ALA A 69 -3.84 -6.45 2.01
CA ALA A 69 -4.09 -5.56 0.88
C ALA A 69 -4.69 -6.30 -0.31
N ALA A 70 -5.59 -5.64 -1.04
CA ALA A 70 -6.15 -6.11 -2.30
C ALA A 70 -5.74 -5.19 -3.44
N HIS A 71 -5.55 -5.76 -4.63
CA HIS A 71 -5.31 -4.99 -5.84
C HIS A 71 -6.59 -4.91 -6.66
N LEU A 72 -7.04 -3.68 -6.91
CA LEU A 72 -8.20 -3.38 -7.75
C LEU A 72 -7.75 -2.50 -8.91
N PRO A 73 -7.79 -2.98 -10.16
CA PRO A 73 -7.43 -2.14 -11.29
C PRO A 73 -8.42 -0.98 -11.42
N TYR A 74 -7.92 0.20 -11.77
CA TYR A 74 -8.78 1.37 -12.01
C TYR A 74 -9.63 1.20 -13.28
N ILE A 75 -9.10 0.48 -14.27
CA ILE A 75 -9.80 0.13 -15.52
C ILE A 75 -9.95 -1.39 -15.55
N PRO A 76 -11.16 -1.95 -15.71
CA PRO A 76 -11.42 -3.40 -15.63
C PRO A 76 -10.53 -4.28 -16.53
N ASP A 77 -10.16 -3.78 -17.70
CA ASP A 77 -9.39 -4.53 -18.72
C ASP A 77 -7.88 -4.19 -18.74
N MET A 78 -7.39 -3.48 -17.71
CA MET A 78 -5.97 -3.15 -17.64
C MET A 78 -5.17 -4.40 -17.20
N PRO A 79 -4.10 -4.77 -17.92
CA PRO A 79 -3.23 -5.86 -17.50
C PRO A 79 -2.69 -5.59 -16.10
N ALA A 80 -2.83 -6.57 -15.22
CA ALA A 80 -2.30 -6.51 -13.87
C ALA A 80 -0.92 -7.18 -13.83
N GLU A 81 0.01 -6.65 -13.05
CA GLU A 81 1.24 -7.35 -12.71
C GLU A 81 0.91 -8.70 -12.08
N GLU A 82 1.64 -9.74 -12.45
CA GLU A 82 1.43 -11.11 -11.95
C GLU A 82 1.83 -11.26 -10.47
N THR A 83 2.69 -10.39 -9.98
CA THR A 83 3.22 -10.42 -8.61
C THR A 83 3.20 -9.02 -8.03
N LEU A 84 2.72 -8.90 -6.80
CA LEU A 84 2.79 -7.69 -5.99
C LEU A 84 3.90 -7.86 -4.95
N LYS A 85 4.59 -6.77 -4.62
CA LYS A 85 5.65 -6.76 -3.61
C LYS A 85 5.48 -5.59 -2.66
N MET A 86 5.81 -5.84 -1.40
CA MET A 86 5.91 -4.80 -0.38
C MET A 86 7.23 -4.93 0.35
N ASP A 87 7.83 -3.78 0.65
CA ASP A 87 9.09 -3.71 1.38
C ASP A 87 8.85 -3.16 2.78
N LEU A 88 9.41 -3.82 3.78
CA LEU A 88 9.53 -3.27 5.12
C LEU A 88 10.92 -2.67 5.30
N LEU A 89 10.96 -1.42 5.72
CA LEU A 89 12.13 -0.77 6.28
C LEU A 89 12.00 -0.67 7.79
N VAL A 90 13.09 -0.91 8.51
CA VAL A 90 13.24 -0.71 9.95
C VAL A 90 14.26 0.40 10.15
N ASP A 91 13.84 1.51 10.77
CA ASP A 91 14.66 2.72 10.97
C ASP A 91 15.33 3.22 9.68
N GLY A 92 14.58 3.17 8.57
CA GLY A 92 15.05 3.61 7.26
C GLY A 92 15.99 2.63 6.54
N LYS A 93 16.27 1.46 7.11
CA LYS A 93 17.07 0.39 6.46
C LYS A 93 16.16 -0.71 5.95
N PHE A 94 16.42 -1.18 4.73
CA PHE A 94 15.68 -2.32 4.16
C PHE A 94 15.82 -3.53 5.08
N HIS A 95 14.69 -4.12 5.47
CA HIS A 95 14.60 -5.30 6.32
C HIS A 95 14.16 -6.52 5.54
N GLN A 96 13.01 -6.46 4.88
CA GLN A 96 12.43 -7.61 4.19
C GLN A 96 11.54 -7.17 3.02
N ARG A 97 11.51 -7.99 1.96
CA ARG A 97 10.53 -7.92 0.88
C ARG A 97 9.60 -9.12 0.97
N VAL A 98 8.30 -8.88 0.90
CA VAL A 98 7.28 -9.93 0.76
C VAL A 98 6.62 -9.80 -0.60
N THR A 99 6.49 -10.91 -1.31
CA THR A 99 5.87 -10.98 -2.64
C THR A 99 4.70 -11.93 -2.62
N ASN A 100 3.59 -11.54 -3.22
CA ASN A 100 2.38 -12.36 -3.37
C ASN A 100 1.95 -12.39 -4.85
N ALA A 101 1.40 -13.52 -5.28
CA ALA A 101 0.74 -13.60 -6.58
C ALA A 101 -0.46 -12.64 -6.60
N ASN A 102 -0.63 -11.90 -7.69
CA ASN A 102 -1.74 -10.96 -7.82
C ASN A 102 -3.02 -11.69 -8.26
N THR A 103 -3.95 -11.89 -7.33
CA THR A 103 -5.33 -12.23 -7.69
C THR A 103 -6.18 -10.99 -7.52
N VAL A 104 -6.57 -10.39 -8.65
CA VAL A 104 -7.36 -9.16 -8.70
C VAL A 104 -8.59 -9.25 -7.78
N GLY A 105 -8.75 -8.24 -6.93
CA GLY A 105 -9.88 -8.07 -6.00
C GLY A 105 -9.88 -8.98 -4.78
N GLN A 106 -8.91 -9.90 -4.66
CA GLN A 106 -8.73 -10.73 -3.47
C GLN A 106 -7.67 -10.12 -2.55
N PRO A 107 -7.97 -9.96 -1.24
CA PRO A 107 -6.98 -9.49 -0.29
C PRO A 107 -5.92 -10.57 -0.01
N PHE A 108 -4.69 -10.14 0.17
CA PHE A 108 -3.55 -10.96 0.57
C PHE A 108 -2.84 -10.35 1.77
N ASP A 109 -2.34 -11.22 2.64
CA ASP A 109 -1.53 -10.82 3.77
C ASP A 109 -0.06 -10.77 3.39
N TYR A 110 0.57 -9.63 3.67
CA TYR A 110 2.01 -9.42 3.60
C TYR A 110 2.53 -9.49 5.03
N THR A 111 3.11 -10.63 5.40
CA THR A 111 3.64 -10.85 6.76
C THR A 111 5.14 -10.68 6.77
N PHE A 112 5.60 -9.68 7.51
CA PHE A 112 7.00 -9.43 7.80
C PHE A 112 7.36 -10.00 9.16
N THR A 113 8.49 -10.70 9.24
CA THR A 113 8.94 -11.42 10.44
C THR A 113 10.35 -10.97 10.84
N ASP A 114 10.80 -11.47 11.99
CA ASP A 114 12.15 -11.28 12.49
C ASP A 114 12.54 -9.78 12.62
N ILE A 115 11.55 -8.93 12.90
CA ILE A 115 11.76 -7.50 13.14
C ILE A 115 12.61 -7.37 14.42
N PRO A 116 13.69 -6.56 14.41
CA PRO A 116 14.55 -6.37 15.57
C PRO A 116 13.76 -6.00 16.82
N ALA A 117 14.18 -6.54 17.98
CA ALA A 117 13.52 -6.26 19.25
C ALA A 117 13.80 -4.83 19.73
N GLY A 118 12.81 -4.25 20.41
CA GLY A 118 12.85 -2.85 20.86
C GLY A 118 12.00 -1.96 19.99
N GLU A 119 11.79 -0.71 20.41
CA GLU A 119 10.97 0.23 19.67
C GLU A 119 11.67 0.72 18.41
N HIS A 120 11.02 0.54 17.25
CA HIS A 120 11.54 0.93 15.94
C HIS A 120 10.50 1.67 15.12
N ARG A 121 10.97 2.49 14.18
CA ARG A 121 10.13 3.00 13.10
C ARG A 121 10.03 1.95 12.01
N LEU A 122 8.81 1.47 11.78
CA LEU A 122 8.47 0.54 10.72
C LEU A 122 7.86 1.32 9.55
N GLU A 123 8.42 1.13 8.35
CA GLU A 123 7.94 1.77 7.13
C GLU A 123 7.61 0.68 6.09
N VAL A 124 6.32 0.43 5.83
CA VAL A 124 5.88 -0.49 4.79
C VAL A 124 5.67 0.28 3.50
N TRP A 125 6.57 0.10 2.55
CA TRP A 125 6.48 0.67 1.20
C TRP A 125 5.53 -0.17 0.36
N LEU A 126 4.50 0.48 -0.15
CA LEU A 126 3.47 -0.15 -0.95
C LEU A 126 4.00 -0.45 -2.36
N ASP A 127 3.38 -1.45 -2.99
CA ASP A 127 3.73 -1.85 -4.34
C ASP A 127 3.65 -0.66 -5.31
N VAL A 128 4.67 -0.48 -6.16
CA VAL A 128 4.70 0.66 -7.08
C VAL A 128 3.75 0.52 -8.26
N PHE A 129 3.20 -0.67 -8.48
CA PHE A 129 2.38 -1.14 -9.60
C PHE A 129 2.57 -0.35 -10.90
N HIS A 130 3.26 -0.96 -11.85
CA HIS A 130 3.30 -0.44 -13.21
C HIS A 130 2.20 -1.10 -14.03
N PRO A 131 1.14 -0.35 -14.42
CA PRO A 131 0.27 -0.87 -15.46
C PRO A 131 1.11 -1.14 -16.71
N LEU A 132 1.10 -2.40 -17.17
CA LEU A 132 1.82 -2.82 -18.36
C LEU A 132 1.30 -2.01 -19.57
N GLN A 133 2.22 -1.58 -20.43
CA GLN A 133 1.93 -0.81 -21.64
C GLN A 133 1.34 -1.70 -22.74
#